data_AF-A0AA85J3M1-F1
#
_entry.id   AF-A0AA85J3M1-F1
#
_cell.length_a   1.000
_cell.length_b   1.000
_cell.length_c   1.000
_cell.angle_alpha   90.00
_cell.angle_beta   90.00
_cell.angle_gamma   90.00
#
_symmetry.space_group_name_H-M   'P 1'
#
loop_
_entity.id
_entity.type
_entity.pdbx_description
1 polymer ?
#
loop_
_entity_poly.entity_id
_entity_poly.type
_entity_poly.pdbx_seq_one_letter_code
_entity_poly.pdbx_strand_id
1 'polypeptide(L)'
;MPPKKNSKSDTAIVRSMTEMIKDYEHRVERYETTVCNSIRKCFKKALEEDRPVTRFLVDPQDRRIVEYWDDDRLIEALKEDTDEGVTIKKKKVRSKPVKEDKPLVKLLPLIESIRARRYTLIQELFVWDCHVENDDMVALSGLLIKGCYAITRLELIDCFLDAKSIGTLVANTAVSKSLRELCLDFNEIGESGCRVMCNGLAKSRFLVHLSLCFCGLTKQCGLWLGNLVAETAIRFVYIGDI
;
A
#
# COMPACT_ATOMS: atom_id res chain seq x y z
N MET A 1 -24.46 -24.95 -38.11
CA MET A 1 -23.44 -25.05 -37.05
C MET A 1 -23.20 -23.65 -36.49
N PRO A 2 -23.32 -23.40 -35.18
CA PRO A 2 -22.88 -22.13 -34.63
C PRO A 2 -21.35 -22.02 -34.73
N PRO A 3 -20.79 -20.81 -34.90
CA PRO A 3 -19.35 -20.64 -35.04
C PRO A 3 -18.67 -21.06 -33.73
N LYS A 4 -17.64 -21.90 -33.85
CA LYS A 4 -16.77 -22.29 -32.73
C LYS A 4 -16.23 -21.03 -32.07
N LYS A 5 -16.41 -20.92 -30.74
CA LYS A 5 -15.78 -19.89 -29.90
C LYS A 5 -14.30 -19.79 -30.26
N ASN A 6 -13.85 -18.58 -30.62
CA ASN A 6 -12.46 -18.25 -30.89
C ASN A 6 -11.54 -18.88 -29.83
N SER A 7 -10.61 -19.71 -30.28
CA SER A 7 -9.43 -20.06 -29.49
C SER A 7 -8.70 -18.76 -29.21
N LYS A 8 -8.70 -18.29 -27.96
CA LYS A 8 -7.86 -17.16 -27.55
C LYS A 8 -6.42 -17.49 -27.94
N SER A 9 -5.82 -16.73 -28.83
CA SER A 9 -4.39 -16.81 -29.09
C SER A 9 -3.67 -16.48 -27.78
N ASP A 10 -2.97 -17.45 -27.22
CA ASP A 10 -2.25 -17.29 -25.97
C ASP A 10 -0.97 -16.48 -26.23
N THR A 11 -1.06 -15.15 -26.13
CA THR A 11 0.09 -14.26 -26.31
C THR A 11 1.07 -14.49 -25.15
N ALA A 12 2.36 -14.26 -25.39
CA ALA A 12 3.38 -14.36 -24.33
C ALA A 12 3.04 -13.45 -23.11
N ILE A 13 2.36 -12.33 -23.36
CA ILE A 13 1.89 -11.39 -22.34
C ILE A 13 0.74 -11.99 -21.53
N VAL A 14 -0.26 -12.60 -22.17
CA VAL A 14 -1.36 -13.31 -21.47
C VAL A 14 -0.83 -14.43 -20.60
N ARG A 15 0.12 -15.23 -21.11
CA ARG A 15 0.77 -16.26 -20.32
C ARG A 15 1.51 -15.69 -19.12
N SER A 16 2.33 -14.65 -19.33
CA SER A 16 3.07 -13.98 -18.25
C SER A 16 2.13 -13.42 -17.16
N MET A 17 1.04 -12.75 -17.55
CA MET A 17 0.03 -12.24 -16.62
C MET A 17 -0.69 -13.36 -15.85
N THR A 18 -1.02 -14.44 -16.55
CA THR A 18 -1.68 -15.62 -15.94
C THR A 18 -0.78 -16.31 -14.93
N GLU A 19 0.51 -16.46 -15.25
CA GLU A 19 1.50 -17.00 -14.31
C GLU A 19 1.73 -16.04 -13.12
N MET A 20 1.73 -14.73 -13.37
CA MET A 20 1.90 -13.71 -12.33
C MET A 20 0.75 -13.71 -11.31
N ILE A 21 -0.52 -13.68 -11.76
CA ILE A 21 -1.66 -13.68 -10.84
C ILE A 21 -1.77 -15.00 -10.06
N LYS A 22 -1.47 -16.14 -10.69
CA LYS A 22 -1.46 -17.45 -10.02
C LYS A 22 -0.40 -17.54 -8.93
N ASP A 23 0.80 -17.01 -9.20
CA ASP A 23 1.87 -16.95 -8.20
C ASP A 23 1.49 -16.07 -7.02
N TYR A 24 0.86 -14.93 -7.28
CA TYR A 24 0.38 -14.03 -6.24
C TYR A 24 -0.66 -14.71 -5.35
N GLU A 25 -1.67 -15.34 -5.93
CA GLU A 25 -2.71 -16.05 -5.15
C GLU A 25 -2.11 -17.21 -4.34
N HIS A 26 -1.17 -17.95 -4.91
CA HIS A 26 -0.46 -19.01 -4.18
C HIS A 26 0.36 -18.46 -3.00
N ARG A 27 1.01 -17.30 -3.15
CA ARG A 27 1.72 -16.65 -2.04
C ARG A 27 0.74 -16.11 -1.00
N VAL A 28 -0.40 -15.57 -1.41
CA VAL A 28 -1.41 -15.10 -0.45
C VAL A 28 -1.85 -16.22 0.50
N GLU A 29 -2.06 -17.42 -0.02
CA GLU A 29 -2.35 -18.60 0.82
C GLU A 29 -1.19 -18.91 1.78
N ARG A 30 0.05 -18.91 1.27
CA ARG A 30 1.26 -19.19 2.07
C ARG A 30 1.51 -18.16 3.18
N TYR A 31 1.16 -16.90 2.96
CA TYR A 31 1.33 -15.81 3.92
C TYR A 31 0.14 -15.66 4.87
N GLU A 32 -0.86 -16.54 4.76
CA GLU A 32 -2.08 -16.54 5.56
C GLU A 32 -2.77 -15.16 5.55
N THR A 33 -2.88 -14.57 4.36
CA THR A 33 -3.47 -13.24 4.14
C THR A 33 -4.64 -13.31 3.16
N THR A 34 -5.34 -12.19 2.97
CA THR A 34 -6.46 -12.09 2.02
C THR A 34 -5.97 -11.64 0.65
N VAL A 35 -6.61 -12.17 -0.40
CA VAL A 35 -6.34 -11.73 -1.76
C VAL A 35 -6.94 -10.35 -1.98
N CYS A 36 -6.12 -9.40 -2.40
CA CYS A 36 -6.56 -8.04 -2.68
C CYS A 36 -7.43 -8.00 -3.94
N ASN A 37 -8.69 -7.57 -3.81
CA ASN A 37 -9.64 -7.55 -4.91
C ASN A 37 -9.27 -6.55 -6.01
N SER A 38 -8.62 -5.43 -5.67
CA SER A 38 -8.13 -4.46 -6.65
C SER A 38 -7.13 -5.10 -7.62
N ILE A 39 -6.17 -5.89 -7.11
CA ILE A 39 -5.19 -6.62 -7.90
C ILE A 39 -5.90 -7.61 -8.85
N ARG A 40 -6.81 -8.43 -8.33
CA ARG A 40 -7.60 -9.37 -9.15
C ARG A 40 -8.35 -8.65 -10.28
N LYS A 41 -8.99 -7.53 -9.98
CA LYS A 41 -9.72 -6.71 -10.96
C LYS A 41 -8.77 -6.16 -12.03
N CYS A 42 -7.59 -5.67 -11.65
CA CYS A 42 -6.56 -5.20 -12.57
C CYS A 42 -6.15 -6.29 -13.58
N PHE A 43 -5.79 -7.48 -13.10
CA PHE A 43 -5.38 -8.60 -13.97
C PHE A 43 -6.54 -9.12 -14.83
N LYS A 44 -7.74 -9.24 -14.28
CA LYS A 44 -8.91 -9.67 -15.04
C LYS A 44 -9.17 -8.73 -16.23
N LYS A 45 -9.19 -7.42 -15.99
CA LYS A 45 -9.39 -6.41 -17.04
C LYS A 45 -8.26 -6.47 -18.09
N ALA A 46 -7.01 -6.61 -17.65
CA ALA A 46 -5.86 -6.70 -18.53
C ALA A 46 -5.88 -7.96 -19.42
N LEU A 47 -6.31 -9.11 -18.89
CA LEU A 47 -6.48 -10.37 -19.63
C LEU A 47 -7.65 -10.33 -20.62
N GLU A 48 -8.71 -9.57 -20.33
CA GLU A 48 -9.82 -9.34 -21.26
C GLU A 48 -9.40 -8.45 -22.44
N GLU A 49 -8.50 -7.50 -22.18
CA GLU A 49 -8.01 -6.52 -23.17
C GLU A 49 -6.69 -6.91 -23.86
N ASP A 50 -6.10 -8.08 -23.55
CA ASP A 50 -4.80 -8.54 -24.07
C ASP A 50 -3.67 -7.49 -23.94
N ARG A 51 -3.65 -6.78 -22.81
CA ARG A 51 -2.65 -5.75 -22.50
C ARG A 51 -1.94 -6.06 -21.19
N PRO A 52 -0.66 -5.69 -21.02
CA PRO A 52 0.02 -5.90 -19.75
C PRO A 52 -0.50 -5.00 -18.64
N VAL A 53 -0.42 -5.46 -17.40
CA VAL A 53 -0.66 -4.66 -16.20
C VAL A 53 0.58 -3.82 -15.92
N THR A 54 0.61 -2.56 -16.32
CA THR A 54 1.73 -1.66 -16.01
C THR A 54 1.55 -0.92 -14.68
N ARG A 55 0.30 -0.78 -14.23
CA ARG A 55 -0.10 -0.16 -12.96
C ARG A 55 -0.71 -1.19 -12.03
N PHE A 56 -0.12 -1.33 -10.85
CA PHE A 56 -0.66 -2.17 -9.78
C PHE A 56 -1.34 -1.28 -8.75
N LEU A 57 -2.61 -1.57 -8.44
CA LEU A 57 -3.34 -0.94 -7.34
C LEU A 57 -3.57 -1.98 -6.25
N VAL A 58 -3.02 -1.73 -5.07
CA VAL A 58 -3.28 -2.46 -3.83
C VAL A 58 -4.17 -1.57 -2.97
N ASP A 59 -5.45 -1.88 -2.95
CA ASP A 59 -6.46 -1.16 -2.17
C ASP A 59 -7.37 -2.24 -1.54
N PRO A 60 -7.03 -2.67 -0.32
CA PRO A 60 -7.75 -3.75 0.36
C PRO A 60 -9.22 -3.45 0.62
N GLN A 61 -9.54 -2.19 0.98
CA GLN A 61 -10.85 -1.75 1.48
C GLN A 61 -11.41 -2.69 2.57
N ASP A 62 -10.53 -3.27 3.38
CA ASP A 62 -10.84 -4.28 4.39
C ASP A 62 -10.83 -3.72 5.82
N ARG A 63 -10.44 -2.46 6.00
CA ARG A 63 -10.55 -1.77 7.29
C ARG A 63 -12.01 -1.64 7.69
N ARG A 64 -12.29 -2.09 8.91
CA ARG A 64 -13.58 -1.90 9.55
C ARG A 64 -13.76 -0.42 9.85
N ILE A 65 -14.97 0.08 9.64
CA ILE A 65 -15.37 1.37 10.19
C ILE A 65 -15.30 1.24 11.70
N VAL A 66 -14.41 2.00 12.33
CA VAL A 66 -14.35 2.09 13.79
C VAL A 66 -15.62 2.80 14.24
N GLU A 67 -16.56 2.05 14.82
CA GLU A 67 -17.65 2.66 15.58
C GLU A 67 -17.05 3.21 16.87
N TYR A 68 -16.90 4.54 16.94
CA TYR A 68 -16.58 5.20 18.20
C TYR A 68 -17.77 5.04 19.14
N TRP A 69 -17.49 4.61 20.37
CA TRP A 69 -18.50 4.51 21.40
C TRP A 69 -18.63 5.87 22.07
N ASP A 70 -19.86 6.30 22.31
CA ASP A 70 -20.10 7.38 23.25
C ASP A 70 -19.83 6.90 24.69
N ASP A 71 -19.65 7.86 25.59
CA ASP A 71 -19.33 7.60 26.99
C ASP A 71 -20.38 6.67 27.63
N ASP A 72 -21.65 6.82 27.28
CA ASP A 72 -22.76 6.02 27.81
C ASP A 72 -22.63 4.54 27.40
N ARG A 73 -22.36 4.26 26.12
CA ARG A 73 -22.16 2.91 25.59
C ARG A 73 -20.91 2.26 26.16
N LEU A 74 -19.85 3.02 26.40
CA LEU A 74 -18.63 2.54 27.06
C LEU A 74 -18.88 2.19 28.53
N ILE A 75 -19.58 3.05 29.27
CA ILE A 75 -19.93 2.83 30.67
C ILE A 75 -20.86 1.62 30.81
N GLU A 76 -21.83 1.44 29.91
CA GLU A 76 -22.75 0.29 29.94
C GLU A 76 -22.01 -1.03 29.74
N ALA A 77 -21.11 -1.11 28.76
CA ALA A 77 -20.34 -2.34 28.52
C ALA A 77 -19.38 -2.69 29.67
N LEU A 78 -18.78 -1.70 30.34
CA LEU A 78 -17.90 -1.93 31.49
C LEU A 78 -18.66 -2.35 32.75
N LYS A 79 -19.97 -2.07 32.84
CA LYS A 79 -20.82 -2.52 33.96
C LYS A 79 -21.15 -4.01 33.89
N GLU A 80 -21.14 -4.62 32.70
CA GLU A 80 -21.55 -6.02 32.51
C GLU A 80 -20.65 -7.05 33.23
N ASP A 81 -19.43 -6.66 33.66
CA ASP A 81 -18.47 -7.54 34.36
C ASP A 81 -18.53 -7.48 35.90
N THR A 82 -19.41 -6.66 36.51
CA THR A 82 -19.39 -6.43 37.98
C THR A 82 -20.60 -6.92 38.78
N ASP A 83 -21.63 -7.49 38.15
CA ASP A 83 -22.86 -7.85 38.86
C ASP A 83 -23.04 -9.37 39.04
N GLU A 84 -22.29 -9.94 40.01
CA GLU A 84 -22.74 -11.16 40.68
C GLU A 84 -23.97 -10.84 41.53
N GLY A 85 -25.14 -10.93 40.90
CA GLY A 85 -26.35 -11.37 41.57
C GLY A 85 -27.48 -10.35 41.71
N VAL A 86 -28.21 -10.05 40.62
CA VAL A 86 -29.67 -9.91 40.67
C VAL A 86 -30.30 -10.45 39.38
N THR A 87 -31.27 -11.35 39.53
CA THR A 87 -32.07 -11.96 38.46
C THR A 87 -32.98 -10.93 37.79
N ILE A 88 -32.52 -10.32 36.69
CA ILE A 88 -33.37 -9.59 35.75
C ILE A 88 -33.28 -10.27 34.37
N LYS A 89 -34.45 -10.49 33.76
CA LYS A 89 -34.68 -11.23 32.52
C LYS A 89 -33.76 -10.73 31.40
N LYS A 90 -32.63 -11.43 31.18
CA LYS A 90 -31.71 -11.20 30.07
C LYS A 90 -32.47 -11.36 28.75
N LYS A 91 -32.80 -10.25 28.09
CA LYS A 91 -33.15 -10.25 26.68
C LYS A 91 -31.89 -10.76 25.97
N LYS A 92 -31.92 -12.02 25.52
CA LYS A 92 -30.84 -12.61 24.71
C LYS A 92 -30.65 -11.72 23.47
N VAL A 93 -29.73 -10.77 23.55
CA VAL A 93 -29.11 -10.21 22.36
C VAL A 93 -28.46 -11.42 21.70
N ARG A 94 -29.04 -11.86 20.58
CA ARG A 94 -28.41 -12.86 19.72
C ARG A 94 -27.09 -12.23 19.31
N SER A 95 -25.99 -12.60 19.98
CA SER A 95 -24.67 -12.40 19.43
C SER A 95 -24.69 -13.10 18.07
N LYS A 96 -24.67 -12.30 17.00
CA LYS A 96 -24.42 -12.85 15.67
C LYS A 96 -23.11 -13.64 15.80
N PRO A 97 -23.01 -14.85 15.24
CA PRO A 97 -21.74 -15.57 15.24
C PRO A 97 -20.69 -14.61 14.71
N VAL A 98 -19.67 -14.33 15.52
CA VAL A 98 -18.52 -13.52 15.13
C VAL A 98 -17.94 -14.26 13.93
N LYS A 99 -18.18 -13.75 12.72
CA LYS A 99 -17.50 -14.26 11.53
C LYS A 99 -16.02 -14.11 11.85
N GLU A 100 -15.27 -15.22 11.79
CA GLU A 100 -13.81 -15.15 11.83
C GLU A 100 -13.37 -14.08 10.85
N ASP A 101 -12.68 -13.07 11.38
CA ASP A 101 -12.19 -11.99 10.56
C ASP A 101 -11.18 -12.55 9.59
N LYS A 102 -11.42 -12.32 8.30
CA LYS A 102 -10.44 -12.64 7.29
C LYS A 102 -9.16 -11.85 7.61
N PRO A 103 -7.98 -12.46 7.48
CA PRO A 103 -6.72 -11.75 7.74
C PRO A 103 -6.60 -10.56 6.80
N LEU A 104 -6.06 -9.44 7.29
CA LEU A 104 -5.83 -8.24 6.48
C LEU A 104 -4.88 -8.54 5.32
N VAL A 105 -5.06 -7.81 4.21
CA VAL A 105 -4.17 -7.92 3.04
C VAL A 105 -2.74 -7.51 3.41
N LYS A 106 -1.76 -8.35 3.05
CA LYS A 106 -0.32 -8.06 3.13
C LYS A 106 0.25 -7.74 1.75
N LEU A 107 1.26 -6.87 1.72
CA LEU A 107 1.88 -6.39 0.47
C LEU A 107 2.94 -7.35 -0.07
N LEU A 108 3.76 -7.96 0.80
CA LEU A 108 4.85 -8.87 0.43
C LEU A 108 4.50 -9.91 -0.65
N PRO A 109 3.37 -10.65 -0.59
CA PRO A 109 3.01 -11.62 -1.63
C PRO A 109 3.04 -11.04 -3.05
N LEU A 110 2.57 -9.81 -3.23
CA LEU A 110 2.59 -9.15 -4.55
C LEU A 110 4.02 -8.86 -5.00
N ILE A 111 4.82 -8.25 -4.13
CA ILE A 111 6.19 -7.84 -4.42
C ILE A 111 7.06 -9.06 -4.74
N GLU A 112 6.91 -10.14 -3.98
CA GLU A 112 7.61 -11.38 -4.23
C GLU A 112 7.21 -12.04 -5.55
N SER A 113 5.92 -12.02 -5.90
CA SER A 113 5.48 -12.55 -7.19
C SER A 113 6.02 -11.75 -8.37
N ILE A 114 6.07 -10.42 -8.27
CA ILE A 114 6.68 -9.56 -9.31
C ILE A 114 8.13 -9.99 -9.53
N ARG A 115 8.86 -10.24 -8.44
CA ARG A 115 10.27 -10.66 -8.48
C ARG A 115 10.44 -12.07 -9.03
N ALA A 116 9.67 -13.03 -8.54
CA ALA A 116 9.76 -14.44 -8.91
C ALA A 116 9.40 -14.68 -10.38
N ARG A 117 8.39 -13.95 -10.88
CA ARG A 117 7.92 -14.04 -12.26
C ARG A 117 8.62 -13.08 -13.21
N ARG A 118 9.57 -12.27 -12.70
CA ARG A 118 10.29 -11.24 -13.46
C ARG A 118 9.33 -10.38 -14.27
N TYR A 119 8.26 -9.93 -13.62
CA TYR A 119 7.25 -9.10 -14.26
C TYR A 119 7.78 -7.67 -14.42
N THR A 120 8.60 -7.44 -15.44
CA THR A 120 9.35 -6.19 -15.67
C THR A 120 8.52 -5.07 -16.31
N LEU A 121 7.27 -5.34 -16.65
CA LEU A 121 6.36 -4.38 -17.30
C LEU A 121 5.74 -3.37 -16.31
N ILE A 122 6.00 -3.53 -15.00
CA ILE A 122 5.54 -2.59 -13.98
C ILE A 122 6.18 -1.21 -14.17
N GLN A 123 5.33 -0.19 -14.15
CA GLN A 123 5.68 1.23 -14.24
C GLN A 123 5.16 2.00 -13.04
N GLU A 124 4.01 1.59 -12.48
CA GLU A 124 3.36 2.31 -11.40
C GLU A 124 2.88 1.32 -10.33
N LEU A 125 3.13 1.65 -9.06
CA LEU A 125 2.69 0.86 -7.91
C LEU A 125 1.99 1.79 -6.92
N PHE A 126 0.69 1.57 -6.75
CA PHE A 126 -0.15 2.30 -5.81
C PHE A 126 -0.56 1.36 -4.69
N VAL A 127 -0.20 1.71 -3.47
CA VAL A 127 -0.57 0.98 -2.25
C VAL A 127 -1.31 1.95 -1.36
N TRP A 128 -2.59 1.69 -1.15
CA TRP A 128 -3.49 2.55 -0.40
C TRP A 128 -4.12 1.76 0.74
N ASP A 129 -4.29 2.39 1.90
CA ASP A 129 -5.00 1.83 3.06
C ASP A 129 -4.44 0.47 3.56
N CYS A 130 -3.22 0.11 3.15
CA CYS A 130 -2.58 -1.16 3.47
C CYS A 130 -1.46 -0.93 4.49
N HIS A 131 -1.44 -1.68 5.59
CA HIS A 131 -0.32 -1.63 6.53
C HIS A 131 0.95 -2.13 5.83
N VAL A 132 2.00 -1.32 5.84
CA VAL A 132 3.30 -1.65 5.24
C VAL A 132 4.35 -1.73 6.34
N GLU A 133 4.79 -2.93 6.66
CA GLU A 133 5.86 -3.14 7.62
C GLU A 133 7.23 -2.84 6.99
N ASN A 134 8.26 -2.72 7.82
CA ASN A 134 9.61 -2.46 7.34
C ASN A 134 10.11 -3.56 6.37
N ASP A 135 9.72 -4.82 6.56
CA ASP A 135 10.14 -5.92 5.67
C ASP A 135 9.45 -5.83 4.30
N ASP A 136 8.18 -5.44 4.27
CA ASP A 136 7.50 -5.05 3.02
C ASP A 136 8.26 -3.91 2.33
N MET A 137 8.67 -2.90 3.10
CA MET A 137 9.36 -1.73 2.58
C MET A 137 10.74 -2.07 1.99
N VAL A 138 11.50 -2.95 2.64
CA VAL A 138 12.79 -3.45 2.09
C VAL A 138 12.55 -4.16 0.76
N ALA A 139 11.53 -5.02 0.68
CA ALA A 139 11.22 -5.76 -0.55
C ALA A 139 10.76 -4.82 -1.68
N LEU A 140 9.86 -3.89 -1.37
CA LEU A 140 9.28 -2.92 -2.31
C LEU A 140 10.32 -1.94 -2.81
N SER A 141 11.07 -1.29 -1.91
CA SER A 141 12.10 -0.33 -2.27
C SER A 141 13.26 -0.98 -3.03
N GLY A 142 13.48 -2.28 -2.81
CA GLY A 142 14.36 -3.12 -3.63
C GLY A 142 13.97 -3.17 -5.11
N LEU A 143 12.69 -2.99 -5.48
CA LEU A 143 12.28 -2.87 -6.88
C LEU A 143 12.81 -1.59 -7.52
N LEU A 144 12.87 -0.48 -6.76
CA LEU A 144 13.23 0.86 -7.26
C LEU A 144 14.69 0.98 -7.71
N ILE A 145 15.56 0.13 -7.16
CA ILE A 145 17.01 0.14 -7.44
C ILE A 145 17.42 -0.91 -8.48
N LYS A 146 16.52 -1.84 -8.82
CA LYS A 146 16.79 -2.87 -9.82
C LYS A 146 16.43 -2.34 -11.20
N GLY A 147 17.45 -2.09 -12.03
CA GLY A 147 17.28 -1.47 -13.35
C GLY A 147 16.41 -2.25 -14.36
N CYS A 148 15.94 -3.45 -14.03
CA CYS A 148 14.97 -4.19 -14.83
C CYS A 148 13.52 -3.75 -14.59
N TYR A 149 13.23 -3.00 -13.52
CA TYR A 149 11.92 -2.42 -13.27
C TYR A 149 11.95 -0.93 -13.56
N ALA A 150 11.09 -0.47 -14.46
CA ALA A 150 11.00 0.93 -14.87
C ALA A 150 9.91 1.66 -14.09
N ILE A 151 9.92 1.53 -12.75
CA ILE A 151 8.91 2.16 -11.90
C ILE A 151 9.15 3.67 -11.91
N THR A 152 8.17 4.43 -12.40
CA THR A 152 8.19 5.89 -12.54
C THR A 152 7.35 6.57 -11.46
N ARG A 153 6.33 5.91 -10.92
CA ARG A 153 5.46 6.43 -9.86
C ARG A 153 5.23 5.40 -8.76
N LEU A 154 5.39 5.84 -7.53
CA LEU A 154 5.08 5.07 -6.33
C LEU A 154 4.16 5.90 -5.43
N GLU A 155 3.04 5.31 -5.03
CA GLU A 155 2.15 5.88 -4.04
C GLU A 155 2.01 4.92 -2.86
N LEU A 156 2.21 5.45 -1.66
CA LEU A 156 1.99 4.77 -0.39
C LEU A 156 1.07 5.67 0.42
N ILE A 157 -0.24 5.54 0.22
CA ILE A 157 -1.24 6.43 0.81
C ILE A 157 -1.85 5.74 2.03
N ASP A 158 -1.81 6.41 3.19
CA ASP A 158 -2.35 5.88 4.44
C ASP A 158 -1.86 4.45 4.77
N CYS A 159 -0.53 4.28 4.72
CA CYS A 159 0.16 3.01 4.85
C CYS A 159 0.80 2.75 6.22
N PHE A 160 0.58 3.64 7.21
CA PHE A 160 1.09 3.51 8.59
C PHE A 160 2.62 3.41 8.63
N LEU A 161 3.29 4.18 7.76
CA LEU A 161 4.74 4.12 7.62
C LEU A 161 5.44 4.68 8.86
N ASP A 162 6.32 3.89 9.47
CA ASP A 162 7.19 4.34 10.54
C ASP A 162 8.48 5.00 9.99
N ALA A 163 9.22 5.68 10.87
CA ALA A 163 10.45 6.37 10.50
C ALA A 163 11.51 5.43 9.88
N LYS A 164 11.52 4.15 10.27
CA LYS A 164 12.44 3.14 9.74
C LYS A 164 12.10 2.77 8.28
N SER A 165 10.82 2.57 8.00
CA SER A 165 10.30 2.30 6.66
C SER A 165 10.54 3.50 5.74
N ILE A 166 10.27 4.72 6.23
CA ILE A 166 10.60 5.96 5.51
C ILE A 166 12.09 6.01 5.18
N GLY A 167 12.97 5.79 6.16
CA GLY A 167 14.42 5.77 5.97
C GLY A 167 14.87 4.78 4.88
N THR A 168 14.34 3.56 4.91
CA THR A 168 14.61 2.53 3.92
C THR A 168 14.15 2.94 2.51
N LEU A 169 12.93 3.48 2.42
CA LEU A 169 12.36 3.94 1.16
C LEU A 169 13.19 5.05 0.51
N VAL A 170 13.55 6.08 1.28
CA VAL A 170 14.22 7.27 0.74
C VAL A 170 15.66 6.99 0.34
N ALA A 171 16.35 6.09 1.04
CA ALA A 171 17.71 5.67 0.68
C ALA A 171 17.74 5.02 -0.72
N ASN A 172 16.76 4.16 -1.00
CA ASN A 172 16.62 3.49 -2.30
C ASN A 172 16.05 4.42 -3.37
N THR A 173 15.15 5.33 -3.00
CA THR A 173 14.62 6.38 -3.89
C THR A 173 15.73 7.31 -4.39
N ALA A 174 16.65 7.72 -3.51
CA ALA A 174 17.73 8.64 -3.86
C ALA A 174 18.67 8.12 -4.96
N VAL A 175 18.82 6.80 -5.06
CA VAL A 175 19.65 6.15 -6.09
C VAL A 175 18.83 5.56 -7.25
N SER A 176 17.51 5.57 -7.16
CA SER A 176 16.63 5.13 -8.25
C SER A 176 16.80 6.05 -9.45
N LYS A 177 16.98 5.44 -10.64
CA LYS A 177 17.12 6.17 -11.90
C LYS A 177 15.80 6.36 -12.64
N SER A 178 14.76 5.61 -12.27
CA SER A 178 13.47 5.58 -12.96
C SER A 178 12.37 6.32 -12.20
N LEU A 179 12.39 6.34 -10.87
CA LEU A 179 11.33 6.96 -10.08
C LEU A 179 11.32 8.48 -10.30
N ARG A 180 10.14 9.03 -10.61
CA ARG A 180 9.89 10.45 -10.88
C ARG A 180 8.88 11.05 -9.90
N GLU A 181 7.96 10.24 -9.42
CA GLU A 181 6.86 10.66 -8.55
C GLU A 181 6.79 9.76 -7.32
N LEU A 182 6.81 10.38 -6.13
CA LEU A 182 6.62 9.71 -4.86
C LEU A 182 5.50 10.42 -4.07
N CYS A 183 4.44 9.69 -3.76
CA CYS A 183 3.33 10.16 -2.94
C CYS A 183 3.29 9.38 -1.62
N LEU A 184 3.34 10.09 -0.50
CA LEU A 184 3.28 9.52 0.86
C LEU A 184 2.14 10.11 1.68
N ASP A 185 1.11 10.63 1.01
CA ASP A 185 -0.01 11.32 1.65
C ASP A 185 -0.67 10.46 2.75
N PHE A 186 -1.23 11.14 3.76
CA PHE A 186 -1.95 10.52 4.88
C PHE A 186 -1.11 9.55 5.73
N ASN A 187 0.22 9.63 5.68
CA ASN A 187 1.08 8.94 6.66
C ASN A 187 1.53 9.92 7.74
N GLU A 188 1.47 9.53 9.01
CA GLU A 188 1.94 10.32 10.17
C GLU A 188 3.48 10.43 10.22
N ILE A 189 4.07 11.05 9.20
CA ILE A 189 5.52 11.22 9.06
C ILE A 189 6.05 12.15 10.15
N GLY A 190 5.31 13.24 10.43
CA GLY A 190 5.68 14.22 11.44
C GLY A 190 7.02 14.92 11.17
N GLU A 191 7.51 15.64 12.18
CA GLU A 191 8.79 16.34 12.08
C GLU A 191 9.98 15.36 12.00
N SER A 192 9.96 14.29 12.80
CA SER A 192 11.05 13.31 12.85
C SER A 192 11.20 12.55 11.53
N GLY A 193 10.10 12.06 10.95
CA GLY A 193 10.10 11.40 9.65
C GLY A 193 10.46 12.36 8.52
N CYS A 194 10.02 13.62 8.59
CA CYS A 194 10.37 14.63 7.58
C CYS A 194 11.88 14.87 7.54
N ARG A 195 12.53 14.95 8.71
CA ARG A 195 13.99 15.08 8.81
C ARG A 195 14.72 13.88 8.19
N VAL A 196 14.28 12.67 8.50
CA VAL A 196 14.85 11.43 7.93
C VAL A 196 14.69 11.43 6.41
N MET A 197 13.50 11.77 5.92
CA MET A 197 13.19 11.81 4.51
C MET A 197 14.04 12.83 3.76
N CYS A 198 14.14 14.08 4.25
CA CYS A 198 14.94 15.11 3.60
C CYS A 198 16.42 14.72 3.53
N ASN A 199 16.97 14.18 4.62
CA ASN A 199 18.36 13.70 4.64
C ASN A 199 18.59 12.56 3.64
N GLY A 200 17.64 11.62 3.53
CA GLY A 200 17.75 10.50 2.59
C GLY A 200 17.62 10.94 1.13
N LEU A 201 16.72 11.88 0.84
CA LEU A 201 16.48 12.39 -0.50
C LEU A 201 17.49 13.45 -0.96
N ALA A 202 18.38 13.92 -0.09
CA ALA A 202 19.38 14.97 -0.41
C ALA A 202 20.28 14.65 -1.62
N LYS A 203 20.42 13.36 -1.99
CA LYS A 203 21.20 12.93 -3.16
C LYS A 203 20.34 12.50 -4.35
N SER A 204 19.01 12.68 -4.27
CA SER A 204 18.09 12.30 -5.33
C SER A 204 18.32 13.12 -6.60
N ARG A 205 18.61 12.43 -7.70
CA ARG A 205 18.88 13.04 -9.01
C ARG A 205 17.72 12.95 -9.99
N PHE A 206 16.70 12.16 -9.66
CA PHE A 206 15.66 11.77 -10.61
C PHE A 206 14.24 11.99 -10.10
N LEU A 207 14.02 12.05 -8.79
CA LEU A 207 12.70 12.35 -8.24
C LEU A 207 12.33 13.81 -8.54
N VAL A 208 11.15 14.03 -9.12
CA VAL A 208 10.68 15.36 -9.55
C VAL A 208 9.47 15.82 -8.73
N HIS A 209 8.59 14.89 -8.34
CA HIS A 209 7.38 15.18 -7.57
C HIS A 209 7.43 14.43 -6.23
N LEU A 210 7.15 15.16 -5.15
CA LEU A 210 7.03 14.63 -3.80
C LEU A 210 5.71 15.15 -3.19
N SER A 211 4.83 14.24 -2.80
CA SER A 211 3.57 14.59 -2.10
C SER A 211 3.59 14.09 -0.67
N LEU A 212 3.23 14.97 0.25
CA LEU A 212 3.22 14.81 1.70
C LEU A 212 1.97 15.43 2.32
N CYS A 213 0.84 15.35 1.62
CA CYS A 213 -0.41 15.94 2.08
C CYS A 213 -0.91 15.21 3.32
N PHE A 214 -1.32 15.99 4.32
CA PHE A 214 -1.85 15.47 5.59
C PHE A 214 -0.86 14.53 6.33
N CYS A 215 0.44 14.83 6.25
CA CYS A 215 1.49 14.01 6.88
C CYS A 215 1.92 14.46 8.29
N GLY A 216 1.13 15.32 8.95
CA GLY A 216 1.45 15.86 10.27
C GLY A 216 2.71 16.75 10.29
N LEU A 217 3.00 17.43 9.18
CA LEU A 217 4.18 18.26 9.03
C LEU A 217 4.08 19.54 9.89
N THR A 218 5.21 19.98 10.42
CA THR A 218 5.32 21.23 11.20
C THR A 218 5.90 22.36 10.34
N LYS A 219 5.86 23.60 10.84
CA LYS A 219 6.52 24.74 10.19
C LYS A 219 8.02 24.50 9.96
N GLN A 220 8.69 23.77 10.86
CA GLN A 220 10.11 23.43 10.73
C GLN A 220 10.38 22.53 9.51
N CYS A 221 9.43 21.66 9.15
CA CYS A 221 9.52 20.81 7.97
C CYS A 221 9.61 21.64 6.69
N GLY A 222 8.93 22.79 6.62
CA GLY A 222 8.97 23.69 5.47
C GLY A 222 10.39 24.17 5.12
N LEU A 223 11.24 24.42 6.13
CA LEU A 223 12.64 24.80 5.91
C LEU A 223 13.44 23.65 5.27
N TRP A 224 13.29 22.43 5.79
CA TRP A 224 14.01 21.26 5.24
C TRP A 224 13.54 20.90 3.84
N LEU A 225 12.23 20.97 3.59
CA LEU A 225 11.67 20.76 2.26
C LEU A 225 12.12 21.85 1.28
N GLY A 226 12.20 23.11 1.72
CA GLY A 226 12.74 24.21 0.92
C GLY A 226 14.19 23.95 0.48
N ASN A 227 15.06 23.56 1.42
CA ASN A 227 16.44 23.17 1.10
C ASN A 227 16.49 21.96 0.17
N LEU A 228 15.65 20.95 0.42
CA LEU A 228 15.56 19.77 -0.43
C LEU A 228 15.22 20.12 -1.88
N VAL A 229 14.26 21.03 -2.11
CA VAL A 229 13.90 21.51 -3.45
C VAL A 229 15.07 22.28 -4.09
N ALA A 230 15.75 23.13 -3.32
CA ALA A 230 16.88 23.93 -3.80
C ALA A 230 18.09 23.07 -4.22
N GLU A 231 18.31 21.94 -3.56
CA GLU A 231 19.54 21.14 -3.71
C GLU A 231 19.39 19.89 -4.58
N THR A 232 18.16 19.48 -4.93
CA THR A 232 17.92 18.16 -5.58
C THR A 232 17.27 18.27 -6.96
N ALA A 233 16.74 17.16 -7.47
CA ALA A 233 15.92 17.07 -8.68
C ALA A 233 14.42 17.42 -8.50
N ILE A 234 13.98 17.60 -7.26
CA ILE A 234 12.57 17.77 -6.90
C ILE A 234 12.11 19.19 -7.27
N ARG A 235 10.97 19.31 -7.96
CA ARG A 235 10.41 20.58 -8.45
C ARG A 235 9.02 20.85 -7.91
N PHE A 236 8.25 19.78 -7.71
CA PHE A 236 6.90 19.87 -7.21
C PHE A 236 6.86 19.20 -5.85
N VAL A 237 6.57 20.00 -4.82
CA VAL A 237 6.32 19.51 -3.48
C VAL A 237 4.89 19.89 -3.12
N TYR A 238 4.08 18.88 -2.82
CA TYR A 238 2.71 19.05 -2.37
C TYR A 238 2.67 18.83 -0.86
N ILE A 239 2.36 19.89 -0.13
CA ILE A 239 2.12 19.88 1.31
C ILE A 239 0.66 20.30 1.49
N GLY A 240 -0.13 19.42 2.10
CA GLY A 240 -1.50 19.74 2.54
C GLY A 240 -1.44 20.72 3.72
N ASP A 241 -2.59 21.21 4.18
CA ASP A 241 -2.67 22.24 5.23
C ASP A 241 -1.72 21.94 6.42
N ILE A 242 -0.83 22.90 6.71
CA ILE A 242 0.19 22.91 7.78
C ILE A 242 -0.29 23.81 8.92
#